data_AF-K0YK21-F1
#
_entry.id   AF-K0YK21-F1
#
_cell.length_a   1.000
_cell.length_b   1.000
_cell.length_c   1.000
_cell.angle_alpha   90.00
_cell.angle_beta   90.00
_cell.angle_gamma   90.00
#
_symmetry.space_group_name_H-M   'P 1'
#
loop_
_entity.id
_entity.type
_entity.pdbx_description
1 polymer ?
#
loop_
_entity_poly.entity_id
_entity_poly.type
_entity_poly.pdbx_seq_one_letter_code
_entity_poly.pdbx_strand_id
1 'polypeptide(L)'
;MSGPHEKKGTKMEQGQTMTLRDVPVGERARVKKLSGEGAVKRHIMDMGITKGVEVFVRKVAPLGDPLEVTVRGYELSLRKSEAENVLVERIA
;
A
#
# COMPACT_ATOMS: atom_id res chain seq x y z
N MET A 1 -14.52 6.58 -22.55
CA MET A 1 -14.65 5.11 -22.48
C MET A 1 -13.39 4.55 -21.80
N SER A 2 -13.50 3.38 -21.17
CA SER A 2 -12.61 2.78 -20.14
C SER A 2 -12.91 3.28 -18.73
N GLY A 3 -13.59 2.58 -17.82
CA GLY A 3 -14.23 1.28 -17.77
C GLY A 3 -14.77 1.13 -16.33
N PRO A 4 -15.92 0.46 -16.11
CA PRO A 4 -16.57 0.43 -14.80
C PRO A 4 -15.91 -0.62 -13.91
N HIS A 5 -15.20 -0.20 -12.86
CA HIS A 5 -14.81 -1.13 -11.79
C HIS A 5 -15.98 -1.30 -10.81
N GLU A 6 -16.93 -2.12 -11.21
CA GLU A 6 -17.95 -2.65 -10.31
C GLU A 6 -17.41 -3.93 -9.63
N LYS A 7 -17.47 -4.01 -8.29
CA LYS A 7 -18.39 -4.92 -7.57
C LYS A 7 -18.15 -4.94 -6.05
N LYS A 8 -19.29 -5.04 -5.38
CA LYS A 8 -19.65 -4.99 -3.95
C LYS A 8 -19.14 -6.16 -3.10
N GLY A 9 -19.20 -5.95 -1.77
CA GLY A 9 -19.20 -6.96 -0.69
C GLY A 9 -17.82 -7.09 -0.04
N THR A 10 -17.62 -6.89 1.27
CA THR A 10 -18.34 -7.50 2.39
C THR A 10 -18.14 -6.64 3.65
N LYS A 11 -19.22 -6.43 4.41
CA LYS A 11 -19.22 -5.78 5.73
C LYS A 11 -18.71 -6.79 6.77
N MET A 12 -17.61 -6.50 7.46
CA MET A 12 -17.29 -6.96 8.82
C MET A 12 -16.06 -6.20 9.36
N GLU A 13 -16.33 -5.43 10.42
CA GLU A 13 -15.44 -4.71 11.36
C GLU A 13 -14.43 -3.66 10.86
N GLN A 14 -14.30 -2.62 11.67
CA GLN A 14 -13.85 -1.28 11.32
C GLN A 14 -12.32 -1.17 11.23
N GLY A 15 -11.75 -1.58 10.10
CA GLY A 15 -10.46 -1.11 9.64
C GLY A 15 -10.66 -0.27 8.38
N GLN A 16 -10.36 1.03 8.41
CA GLN A 16 -10.41 1.85 7.20
C GLN A 16 -9.42 1.27 6.17
N THR A 17 -9.95 0.64 5.11
CA THR A 17 -9.15 0.16 3.99
C THR A 17 -8.77 1.37 3.12
N MET A 18 -7.48 1.61 2.97
CA MET A 18 -6.92 2.74 2.22
C MET A 18 -5.75 2.27 1.35
N THR A 19 -5.18 3.16 0.54
CA THR A 19 -3.93 2.85 -0.16
C THR A 19 -2.73 3.12 0.76
N LEU A 20 -1.59 2.48 0.51
CA LEU A 20 -0.36 2.73 1.27
C LEU A 20 0.09 4.20 1.15
N ARG A 21 -0.25 4.86 0.03
CA ARG A 21 -0.01 6.30 -0.18
C ARG A 21 -0.70 7.17 0.88
N ASP A 22 -1.87 6.76 1.35
CA ASP A 22 -2.71 7.56 2.26
C ASP A 22 -2.40 7.32 3.74
N VAL A 23 -1.47 6.39 4.03
CA VAL A 23 -1.05 6.12 5.41
C VAL A 23 -0.18 7.27 5.91
N PRO A 24 -0.51 7.89 7.05
CA PRO A 24 0.29 8.97 7.60
C PRO A 24 1.70 8.54 7.96
N VAL A 25 2.63 9.49 7.88
CA VAL A 25 4.01 9.28 8.35
C VAL A 25 4.01 8.97 9.85
N GLY A 26 4.82 7.99 10.24
CA GLY A 26 4.90 7.53 11.62
C GLY A 26 3.90 6.44 11.97
N GLU A 27 3.14 5.93 10.99
CA GLU A 27 2.13 4.90 11.21
C GLU A 27 2.44 3.58 10.54
N ARG A 28 1.81 2.52 11.06
CA ARG A 28 1.90 1.16 10.53
C ARG A 28 0.59 0.76 9.87
N ALA A 29 0.71 0.01 8.78
CA ALA A 29 -0.42 -0.58 8.10
C ALA A 29 -0.08 -1.99 7.61
N ARG A 30 -1.09 -2.84 7.52
CA ARG A 30 -0.97 -4.22 7.05
C ARG A 30 -1.51 -4.32 5.63
N VAL A 31 -0.74 -4.93 4.73
CA VAL A 31 -1.15 -5.14 3.34
C VAL A 31 -2.32 -6.11 3.27
N LYS A 32 -3.45 -5.66 2.72
CA LYS A 32 -4.65 -6.50 2.52
C LYS A 32 -4.71 -7.04 1.10
N LYS A 33 -4.35 -6.22 0.11
CA LYS A 33 -4.42 -6.55 -1.32
C LYS A 33 -3.47 -5.68 -2.13
N LEU A 34 -2.98 -6.22 -3.24
CA LEU A 34 -2.30 -5.44 -4.28
C LEU A 34 -3.29 -5.24 -5.44
N SER A 35 -3.67 -4.00 -5.70
CA SER A 35 -4.25 -3.54 -6.96
C SER A 35 -3.12 -3.38 -8.01
N GLY A 36 -3.46 -3.29 -9.28
CA GLY A 36 -2.47 -3.18 -10.36
C GLY A 36 -2.32 -4.46 -11.18
N GLU A 37 -1.92 -4.26 -12.43
CA GLU A 37 -1.88 -5.30 -13.46
C GLU A 37 -0.43 -5.67 -13.80
N GLY A 38 -0.23 -6.94 -14.19
CA GLY A 38 1.02 -7.43 -14.78
C GLY A 38 2.30 -7.08 -14.01
N ALA A 39 3.15 -6.27 -14.64
CA ALA A 39 4.51 -5.97 -14.20
C ALA A 39 4.58 -5.20 -12.87
N VAL A 40 3.67 -4.25 -12.63
CA VAL A 40 3.70 -3.41 -11.42
C VAL A 40 3.46 -4.26 -10.18
N LYS A 41 2.43 -5.12 -10.21
CA LYS A 41 2.13 -6.03 -9.11
C LYS A 41 3.30 -6.98 -8.85
N ARG A 42 3.92 -7.52 -9.91
CA ARG A 42 5.07 -8.42 -9.78
C ARG A 42 6.27 -7.71 -9.14
N HIS A 43 6.59 -6.51 -9.61
CA HIS A 43 7.66 -5.70 -9.05
C HIS A 43 7.45 -5.39 -7.57
N ILE A 44 6.24 -4.98 -7.16
CA ILE A 44 5.89 -4.73 -5.74
C ILE A 44 6.07 -6.00 -4.88
N MET A 45 5.68 -7.17 -5.41
CA MET A 45 5.89 -8.45 -4.72
C MET A 45 7.38 -8.82 -4.62
N ASP A 46 8.16 -8.60 -5.68
CA ASP A 46 9.60 -8.86 -5.70
C ASP A 46 10.35 -7.96 -4.69
N MET A 47 9.83 -6.75 -4.45
CA MET A 47 10.27 -5.84 -3.40
C MET A 47 9.86 -6.26 -1.97
N GLY A 48 9.12 -7.35 -1.81
CA GLY A 48 8.73 -7.92 -0.51
C GLY A 48 7.42 -7.38 0.09
N ILE A 49 6.71 -6.52 -0.65
CA ILE A 49 5.38 -6.02 -0.27
C ILE A 49 4.33 -7.04 -0.74
N THR A 50 3.92 -7.91 0.18
CA THR A 50 2.94 -8.97 -0.09
C THR A 50 1.80 -8.93 0.91
N LYS A 51 0.66 -9.58 0.60
CA LYS A 51 -0.48 -9.67 1.52
C LYS A 51 -0.05 -10.18 2.90
N GLY A 52 -0.54 -9.51 3.95
CA GLY A 52 -0.30 -9.83 5.34
C GLY A 52 0.95 -9.21 5.94
N VAL A 53 1.83 -8.61 5.13
CA VAL A 53 3.04 -7.92 5.59
C VAL A 53 2.67 -6.58 6.23
N GLU A 54 3.39 -6.25 7.30
CA GLU A 54 3.33 -4.93 7.93
C GLU A 54 4.31 -3.97 7.27
N VAL A 55 3.84 -2.75 7.07
CA VAL A 55 4.58 -1.67 6.44
C VAL A 55 4.51 -0.47 7.38
N PHE A 56 5.65 0.12 7.68
CA PHE A 56 5.74 1.34 8.49
C PHE A 56 6.13 2.52 7.59
N VAL A 57 5.35 3.60 7.60
CA VAL A 57 5.67 4.79 6.81
C VAL A 57 6.66 5.65 7.57
N ARG A 58 7.90 5.71 7.08
CA ARG A 58 9.00 6.44 7.73
C ARG A 58 8.95 7.92 7.44
N LYS A 59 8.80 8.26 6.17
CA LYS A 59 8.67 9.64 5.67
C LYS A 59 8.15 9.62 4.24
N VAL A 60 7.67 10.77 3.80
CA VAL A 60 7.40 11.05 2.40
C VAL A 60 8.39 12.12 1.96
N ALA A 61 8.91 12.02 0.75
CA ALA A 61 9.79 13.05 0.19
C ALA A 61 9.08 14.43 0.16
N PRO A 62 9.83 15.55 0.12
CA PRO A 62 9.25 16.91 0.21
C PRO A 62 8.17 17.24 -0.83
N LEU A 63 8.25 16.63 -2.01
CA LEU A 63 7.28 16.81 -3.10
C LEU A 63 6.17 15.75 -3.13
N GLY A 64 6.10 14.89 -2.11
CA GLY A 64 5.09 13.85 -1.98
C GLY A 64 5.43 12.50 -2.63
N ASP A 65 6.62 12.35 -3.22
CA ASP A 65 7.11 11.13 -3.89
C ASP A 65 8.65 11.12 -3.92
N PRO A 66 9.33 10.00 -3.59
CA PRO A 66 8.81 8.70 -3.15
C PRO A 66 8.40 8.64 -1.66
N LEU A 67 7.70 7.56 -1.29
CA LEU A 67 7.42 7.18 0.08
C LEU A 67 8.54 6.25 0.57
N GLU A 68 9.13 6.57 1.72
CA GLU A 68 10.05 5.66 2.40
C GLU A 68 9.31 4.86 3.44
N VAL A 69 9.42 3.53 3.33
CA VAL A 69 8.73 2.58 4.19
C VAL A 69 9.69 1.55 4.76
N THR A 70 9.38 1.03 5.95
CA THR A 70 10.05 -0.15 6.49
C THR A 70 9.17 -1.37 6.25
N VAL A 71 9.75 -2.39 5.61
CA VAL A 71 9.09 -3.66 5.27
C VAL A 71 10.00 -4.77 5.76
N ARG A 72 9.49 -5.71 6.56
CA ARG A 72 10.26 -6.88 7.05
C ARG A 72 11.65 -6.53 7.66
N GLY A 73 11.78 -5.35 8.26
CA GLY A 73 13.02 -4.89 8.90
C GLY A 73 14.04 -4.19 8.00
N TYR A 74 13.74 -3.95 6.71
CA TYR A 74 14.56 -3.12 5.82
C TYR A 74 13.79 -1.91 5.30
N GLU A 75 14.52 -0.87 4.91
CA GLU A 75 13.96 0.34 4.32
C GLU A 75 13.83 0.21 2.80
N LEU A 76 12.71 0.67 2.27
CA LEU A 76 12.41 0.63 0.84
C LEU A 76 11.78 1.96 0.41
N SER A 77 12.24 2.49 -0.72
CA SER A 77 11.63 3.64 -1.38
C SER A 77 10.62 3.15 -2.41
N LEU A 78 9.35 3.46 -2.18
CA LEU A 78 8.25 3.09 -3.05
C LEU A 78 7.73 4.34 -3.76
N ARG A 79 7.57 4.29 -5.08
CA ARG A 79 6.93 5.41 -5.79
C ARG A 79 5.48 5.55 -5.36
N LYS A 80 4.96 6.76 -5.39
CA LYS A 80 3.57 7.09 -5.10
C LYS A 80 2.61 6.31 -5.98
N SER A 81 2.92 6.15 -7.28
CA SER A 81 2.15 5.33 -8.21
C SER A 81 2.11 3.85 -7.83
N GLU A 82 3.16 3.34 -7.18
CA GLU A 82 3.20 1.95 -6.70
C GLU A 82 2.44 1.82 -5.37
N ALA A 83 2.58 2.80 -4.48
CA ALA A 83 1.87 2.86 -3.20
C ALA A 83 0.33 2.94 -3.37
N GLU A 84 -0.15 3.62 -4.43
CA GLU A 84 -1.58 3.64 -4.83
C GLU A 84 -2.12 2.24 -5.19
N ASN A 85 -1.24 1.34 -5.60
CA ASN A 85 -1.57 -0.04 -5.96
C ASN A 85 -1.50 -1.00 -4.75
N VAL A 86 -1.20 -0.50 -3.55
CA VAL A 86 -1.12 -1.31 -2.33
C VAL A 86 -2.28 -0.94 -1.41
N LEU A 87 -3.28 -1.81 -1.30
CA LEU A 87 -4.39 -1.66 -0.36
C LEU A 87 -3.99 -2.20 1.01
N VAL A 88 -4.15 -1.37 2.02
CA VAL A 88 -3.72 -1.61 3.39
C VAL A 88 -4.83 -1.30 4.39
N GLU A 89 -4.64 -1.81 5.60
CA GLU A 89 -5.45 -1.51 6.78
C GLU A 89 -4.51 -1.01 7.87
N ARG A 90 -4.81 0.15 8.47
CA ARG A 90 -4.00 0.67 9.59
C ARG A 90 -4.03 -0.30 10.76
N ILE A 91 -2.87 -0.45 11.40
CA ILE A 91 -2.73 -1.19 12.66
C ILE A 91 -2.33 -0.20 13.74
N ALA A 92 -3.03 -0.27 14.89
CA ALA A 92 -2.86 0.64 16.02
C ALA A 92 -1.48 0.52 16.66
#